data_AF-A0A7W1BSH7-F1
#
_entry.id   AF-A0A7W1BSH7-F1
#
_cell.length_a   1.000
_cell.length_b   1.000
_cell.length_c   1.000
_cell.angle_alpha   90.00
_cell.angle_beta   90.00
_cell.angle_gamma   90.00
#
_symmetry.space_group_name_H-M   'P 1'
#
loop_
_entity.id
_entity.type
_entity.pdbx_description
1 polymer ?
#
loop_
_entity_poly.entity_id
_entity_poly.type
_entity_poly.pdbx_seq_one_letter_code
_entity_poly.pdbx_strand_id
1 'polypeptide(L)'
;MIVRWGLDELGLLLAELGISRPLLVTTERFGELELPVATRFSGVRRHAPVETVSAAVAATHGADGLVGLGGGSAIETAKAVSAETGLSLVAVPTTYAGAEWTPYFGMRDEAQKLKA
;
A
#
# COMPACT_ATOMS: atom_id res chain seq x y z
N MET A 1 15.98 -6.51 -1.82
CA MET A 1 15.15 -5.28 -1.85
C MET A 1 15.70 -4.39 -2.94
N ILE A 2 14.85 -3.94 -3.86
CA ILE A 2 15.24 -3.07 -4.98
C ILE A 2 14.81 -1.65 -4.60
N VAL A 3 15.72 -0.69 -4.72
CA VAL A 3 15.41 0.74 -4.53
C VAL A 3 15.57 1.43 -5.87
N ARG A 4 14.55 2.20 -6.28
CA ARG A 4 14.57 3.10 -7.43
C ARG A 4 14.36 4.52 -6.94
N TRP A 5 14.85 5.50 -7.70
CA TRP A 5 14.72 6.90 -7.36
C TRP A 5 13.82 7.58 -8.40
N GLY A 6 12.82 8.33 -7.93
CA GLY A 6 11.85 9.01 -8.81
C GLY A 6 10.56 8.21 -9.04
N LEU A 7 9.46 8.93 -9.28
CA LEU A 7 8.14 8.34 -9.59
C LEU A 7 8.05 7.86 -11.04
N ASP A 8 8.86 8.43 -11.93
CA ASP A 8 9.03 8.05 -13.32
C ASP A 8 9.51 6.61 -13.49
N GLU A 9 10.32 6.11 -12.55
CA GLU A 9 10.77 4.71 -12.52
C GLU A 9 9.66 3.72 -12.12
N LEU A 10 8.53 4.18 -11.56
CA LEU A 10 7.49 3.29 -11.04
C LEU A 10 6.91 2.40 -12.15
N GLY A 11 6.66 2.96 -13.33
CA GLY A 11 6.11 2.19 -14.46
C GLY A 11 7.05 1.08 -14.92
N LEU A 12 8.34 1.38 -15.02
CA LEU A 12 9.36 0.39 -15.39
C LEU A 12 9.49 -0.70 -14.33
N LEU A 13 9.53 -0.32 -13.05
CA LEU A 13 9.61 -1.27 -11.94
C LEU A 13 8.38 -2.22 -11.91
N LEU A 14 7.18 -1.70 -12.13
CA LEU A 14 5.97 -2.53 -12.19
C LEU A 14 6.04 -3.54 -13.34
N ALA A 15 6.50 -3.11 -14.51
CA ALA A 15 6.70 -3.99 -15.66
C ALA A 15 7.78 -5.06 -15.40
N GLU A 16 8.91 -4.70 -14.79
CA GLU A 16 9.97 -5.64 -14.38
C GLU A 16 9.46 -6.71 -13.42
N LEU A 17 8.53 -6.35 -12.53
CA LEU A 17 7.90 -7.25 -11.57
C LEU A 17 6.70 -8.04 -12.15
N GLY A 18 6.34 -7.80 -13.42
CA GLY A 18 5.18 -8.45 -14.06
C GLY A 18 3.82 -7.97 -13.56
N ILE A 19 3.77 -6.80 -12.91
CA ILE A 19 2.53 -6.19 -12.38
C ILE A 19 1.91 -5.31 -13.47
N SER A 20 0.75 -5.69 -13.98
CA SER A 20 0.07 -5.01 -15.09
C SER A 20 -1.18 -4.24 -14.65
N ARG A 21 -1.78 -4.61 -13.51
CA ARG A 21 -3.00 -4.03 -12.96
C ARG A 21 -2.82 -3.72 -11.46
N PRO A 22 -1.94 -2.77 -11.10
CA PRO A 22 -1.70 -2.50 -9.69
C PRO A 22 -2.89 -1.77 -9.05
N LEU A 23 -3.19 -2.14 -7.80
CA LEU A 23 -4.01 -1.34 -6.89
C LEU A 23 -3.13 -0.35 -6.13
N LEU A 24 -3.45 0.94 -6.20
CA LEU A 24 -2.88 1.96 -5.32
C LEU A 24 -3.56 1.90 -3.94
N VAL A 25 -2.76 1.76 -2.89
CA VAL A 25 -3.19 1.86 -1.48
C VAL A 25 -2.59 3.15 -0.89
N THR A 26 -3.44 4.14 -0.62
CA THR A 26 -2.99 5.46 -0.16
C THR A 26 -4.04 6.18 0.68
N THR A 27 -3.67 7.35 1.21
CA THR A 27 -4.59 8.28 1.86
C THR A 27 -5.23 9.21 0.83
N GLU A 28 -6.37 9.84 1.15
CA GLU A 28 -7.05 10.83 0.30
C GLU A 28 -6.13 11.89 -0.31
N ARG A 29 -5.07 12.31 0.43
CA ARG A 29 -4.07 13.28 -0.02
C ARG A 29 -3.47 12.97 -1.40
N PHE A 30 -3.25 11.69 -1.72
CA PHE A 30 -2.63 11.26 -2.97
C PHE A 30 -3.57 10.45 -3.86
N GLY A 31 -4.87 10.42 -3.55
CA GLY A 31 -5.85 9.61 -4.29
C GLY A 31 -5.91 9.96 -5.78
N GLU A 32 -5.78 11.24 -6.10
CA GLU A 32 -5.86 11.76 -7.47
C GLU A 32 -4.50 11.90 -8.16
N LEU A 33 -3.41 11.41 -7.55
CA LEU A 33 -2.10 11.46 -8.19
C LEU A 33 -2.08 10.56 -9.43
N GLU A 34 -1.65 11.13 -10.56
CA GLU A 34 -1.45 10.38 -11.79
C GLU A 34 -0.25 9.45 -11.65
N LEU A 35 -0.52 8.15 -11.65
CA LEU A 35 0.45 7.07 -11.55
C LEU A 35 0.01 5.92 -12.47
N PRO A 36 0.94 5.05 -12.91
CA PRO A 36 0.63 3.88 -13.73
C PRO A 36 -0.06 2.77 -12.92
N VAL A 37 -1.27 3.04 -12.43
CA VAL A 37 -2.09 2.14 -11.59
C VAL A 37 -3.47 1.94 -12.20
N ALA A 38 -4.03 0.74 -12.06
CA ALA A 38 -5.31 0.38 -12.65
C ALA A 38 -6.51 0.74 -11.75
N THR A 39 -6.35 0.54 -10.44
CA THR A 39 -7.40 0.83 -9.44
C THR A 39 -6.81 1.54 -8.24
N ARG A 40 -7.67 2.15 -7.42
CA ARG A 40 -7.26 2.98 -6.28
C ARG A 40 -8.12 2.71 -5.05
N PHE A 41 -7.46 2.61 -3.90
CA PHE A 41 -8.02 2.69 -2.57
C PHE A 41 -7.35 3.85 -1.82
N SER A 42 -8.07 4.95 -1.67
CA SER A 42 -7.60 6.18 -1.01
C SER A 42 -8.06 6.28 0.46
N GLY A 43 -8.71 5.25 0.99
CA GLY A 43 -9.33 5.23 2.31
C GLY A 43 -8.38 4.98 3.49
N VAL A 44 -7.05 4.98 3.28
CA VAL A 44 -6.09 4.71 4.37
C VAL A 44 -6.26 5.73 5.51
N ARG A 45 -6.36 5.21 6.73
CA ARG A 45 -6.46 6.00 7.96
C ARG A 45 -5.21 5.84 8.83
N ARG A 46 -5.02 6.78 9.75
CA ARG A 46 -3.94 6.71 10.75
C ARG A 46 -4.06 5.41 11.55
N HIS A 47 -2.90 4.78 11.83
CA HIS A 47 -2.77 3.53 12.57
C HIS A 47 -3.32 2.27 11.89
N ALA A 48 -3.62 2.32 10.58
CA ALA A 48 -4.09 1.18 9.79
C ALA A 48 -5.19 0.35 10.51
N PRO A 49 -6.38 0.95 10.74
CA PRO A 49 -7.47 0.22 11.37
C PRO A 49 -7.83 -1.04 10.60
N VAL A 50 -8.22 -2.11 11.30
CA VAL A 50 -8.55 -3.42 10.69
C VAL A 50 -9.63 -3.29 9.61
N GLU A 51 -10.61 -2.40 9.81
CA GLU A 51 -11.70 -2.14 8.85
C GLU A 51 -11.16 -1.49 7.57
N THR A 52 -10.14 -0.66 7.70
CA THR A 52 -9.47 -0.02 6.55
C THR A 52 -8.69 -1.04 5.75
N VAL A 53 -7.98 -1.96 6.42
CA VAL A 53 -7.29 -3.07 5.76
C VAL A 53 -8.29 -3.97 5.04
N SER A 54 -9.37 -4.36 5.71
CA SER A 54 -10.42 -5.21 5.13
C SER A 54 -11.04 -4.59 3.88
N ALA A 55 -11.31 -3.28 3.91
CA ALA A 55 -11.82 -2.55 2.74
C ALA A 55 -10.79 -2.47 1.60
N ALA A 56 -9.50 -2.32 1.93
CA ALA A 56 -8.43 -2.34 0.94
C ALA A 56 -8.24 -3.73 0.32
N VAL A 57 -8.38 -4.81 1.10
CA VAL A 57 -8.38 -6.19 0.61
C VAL A 57 -9.54 -6.42 -0.34
N ALA A 58 -10.75 -5.97 -0.02
CA ALA A 58 -11.89 -6.07 -0.94
C ALA A 58 -11.63 -5.33 -2.27
N ALA A 59 -10.87 -4.22 -2.23
CA ALA A 59 -10.49 -3.46 -3.41
C ALA A 59 -9.41 -4.13 -4.29
N THR A 60 -8.78 -5.23 -3.85
CA THR A 60 -7.80 -5.97 -4.67
C THR A 60 -8.43 -6.84 -5.76
N HIS A 61 -9.76 -6.81 -5.91
CA HIS A 61 -10.44 -7.60 -6.93
C HIS A 61 -9.91 -7.27 -8.34
N GLY A 62 -9.21 -8.23 -8.93
CA GLY A 62 -8.57 -8.09 -10.23
C GLY A 62 -7.28 -7.26 -10.22
N ALA A 63 -6.71 -6.95 -9.06
CA ALA A 63 -5.34 -6.45 -9.00
C ALA A 63 -4.34 -7.62 -9.07
N ASP A 64 -3.18 -7.39 -9.69
CA ASP A 64 -2.07 -8.35 -9.74
C ASP A 64 -0.83 -7.87 -8.96
N GLY A 65 -0.94 -6.71 -8.30
CA GLY A 65 0.07 -6.14 -7.43
C GLY A 65 -0.45 -4.93 -6.67
N LEU A 66 0.35 -4.46 -5.72
CA LEU A 66 0.02 -3.34 -4.84
C LEU A 66 1.07 -2.24 -4.99
N VAL A 67 0.61 -0.99 -4.97
CA VAL A 67 1.45 0.19 -4.80
C VAL A 67 1.04 0.87 -3.51
N GLY A 68 1.87 0.82 -2.48
CA GLY A 68 1.65 1.58 -1.23
C GLY A 68 2.28 2.95 -1.34
N LEU A 69 1.49 4.03 -1.35
CA LEU A 69 1.99 5.41 -1.46
C LEU A 69 1.63 6.21 -0.22
N GLY A 70 2.66 6.76 0.45
CA GLY A 70 2.46 7.69 1.55
C GLY A 70 3.42 7.47 2.71
N GLY A 71 3.00 7.88 3.91
CA GLY A 71 3.76 7.64 5.13
C GLY A 71 3.52 6.25 5.74
N GLY A 72 3.96 6.06 6.99
CA GLY A 72 3.89 4.78 7.71
C GLY A 72 2.54 4.07 7.62
N SER A 73 1.42 4.76 7.87
CA SER A 73 0.10 4.13 7.83
C SER A 73 -0.32 3.59 6.45
N ALA A 74 0.09 4.24 5.35
CA ALA A 74 -0.20 3.75 4.01
C ALA A 74 0.62 2.51 3.68
N ILE A 75 1.92 2.54 4.03
CA ILE A 75 2.81 1.39 3.83
C ILE A 75 2.40 0.21 4.72
N GLU A 76 2.06 0.44 5.98
CA GLU A 76 1.57 -0.60 6.89
C GLU A 76 0.25 -1.21 6.42
N THR A 77 -0.70 -0.39 5.95
CA THR A 77 -1.96 -0.90 5.37
C THR A 77 -1.66 -1.74 4.14
N ALA A 78 -0.82 -1.26 3.22
CA ALA A 78 -0.48 -1.98 1.99
C ALA A 78 0.25 -3.31 2.29
N LYS A 79 1.09 -3.36 3.33
CA LYS A 79 1.71 -4.59 3.82
C LYS A 79 0.70 -5.58 4.39
N ALA A 80 -0.25 -5.11 5.19
CA ALA A 80 -1.30 -5.98 5.71
C ALA A 80 -2.12 -6.60 4.57
N VAL A 81 -2.49 -5.78 3.57
CA VAL A 81 -3.17 -6.25 2.34
C VAL A 81 -2.30 -7.25 1.58
N SER A 82 -0.99 -6.99 1.42
CA SER A 82 -0.05 -7.90 0.77
C SER A 82 0.03 -9.24 1.49
N ALA A 83 0.11 -9.23 2.82
CA ALA A 83 0.17 -10.44 3.65
C ALA A 83 -1.12 -11.27 3.56
N GLU A 84 -2.27 -10.63 3.47
CA GLU A 84 -3.57 -11.31 3.38
C GLU A 84 -3.86 -11.84 1.97
N THR A 85 -3.44 -11.14 0.92
CA THR A 85 -3.75 -11.48 -0.49
C THR A 85 -2.64 -12.23 -1.22
N GLY A 86 -1.41 -12.20 -0.72
CA GLY A 86 -0.23 -12.71 -1.40
C GLY A 86 0.26 -11.84 -2.57
N LEU A 87 -0.36 -10.68 -2.83
CA LEU A 87 0.04 -9.78 -3.90
C LEU A 87 1.38 -9.09 -3.59
N SER A 88 2.23 -8.95 -4.62
CA SER A 88 3.52 -8.26 -4.49
C SER A 88 3.32 -6.77 -4.24
N LEU A 89 4.11 -6.20 -3.33
CA LEU A 89 4.02 -4.80 -2.91
C LEU A 89 5.23 -3.97 -3.38
N VAL A 90 4.95 -2.86 -4.07
CA VAL A 90 5.89 -1.76 -4.29
C VAL A 90 5.56 -0.62 -3.32
N ALA A 91 6.51 -0.26 -2.46
CA ALA A 91 6.36 0.86 -1.52
C ALA A 91 6.93 2.15 -2.12
N VAL A 92 6.17 3.25 -2.00
CA VAL A 92 6.56 4.61 -2.38
C VAL A 92 6.43 5.52 -1.14
N PRO A 93 7.46 5.57 -0.28
CA PRO A 93 7.40 6.30 0.97
C PRO A 93 7.45 7.82 0.75
N THR A 94 6.64 8.57 1.50
CA THR A 94 6.63 10.04 1.49
C THR A 94 7.06 10.64 2.84
N THR A 95 7.54 9.81 3.76
CA THR A 95 7.97 10.19 5.12
C THR A 95 9.15 9.32 5.57
N TYR A 96 9.85 9.72 6.63
CA TYR A 96 10.98 8.98 7.20
C TYR A 96 10.57 7.95 8.27
N ALA A 97 9.38 7.36 8.18
CA ALA A 97 8.92 6.38 9.17
C ALA A 97 9.68 5.04 9.13
N GLY A 98 10.30 4.72 7.99
CA GLY A 98 11.04 3.47 7.79
C GLY A 98 10.16 2.22 7.77
N ALA A 99 8.84 2.39 7.65
CA ALA A 99 7.89 1.28 7.61
C ALA A 99 8.21 0.34 6.45
N GLU A 100 8.66 0.84 5.30
CA GLU A 100 9.06 0.05 4.13
C GLU A 100 10.26 -0.87 4.36
N TRP A 101 11.07 -0.64 5.41
CA TRP A 101 12.28 -1.41 5.73
C TRP A 101 12.07 -2.50 6.78
N THR A 102 10.87 -2.62 7.34
CA THR A 102 10.55 -3.66 8.34
C THR A 102 9.78 -4.81 7.69
N PRO A 103 9.82 -6.04 8.23
CA PRO A 103 8.91 -7.11 7.79
C PRO A 103 7.54 -7.02 8.49
N TYR A 104 7.43 -6.23 9.56
CA TYR A 104 6.24 -6.14 10.38
C TYR A 104 5.30 -5.02 9.90
N PHE A 105 4.02 -5.15 10.25
CA PHE A 105 3.00 -4.12 10.18
C PHE A 105 2.14 -4.25 11.45
N GLY A 106 1.66 -3.13 11.96
CA GLY A 106 0.71 -3.13 13.08
C GLY A 106 -0.65 -2.71 12.57
N MET A 107 -1.69 -3.47 12.94
CA MET A 107 -3.06 -3.03 12.76
C MET A 107 -3.62 -2.59 14.11
N ARG A 108 -4.52 -1.61 14.09
CA ARG A 108 -5.24 -1.22 15.31
C ARG A 108 -6.68 -1.68 15.21
N ASP A 109 -7.10 -2.49 16.17
CA ASP A 109 -8.52 -2.72 16.40
C ASP A 109 -9.04 -1.50 17.20
N GLU A 110 -9.75 -0.60 16.52
CA GLU A 110 -10.29 0.60 17.17
C GLU A 110 -11.44 0.25 18.15
N ALA A 111 -12.12 -0.89 17.98
CA ALA A 111 -13.12 -1.37 18.92
C ALA A 111 -12.48 -1.87 20.23
N GLN A 112 -11.28 -2.47 20.16
CA GLN A 112 -10.58 -2.98 21.34
C GLN A 112 -9.45 -2.07 21.86
N LYS A 113 -9.10 -0.99 21.14
CA LYS A 113 -7.91 -0.14 21.38
C LYS A 113 -6.58 -0.92 21.44
N LEU A 114 -6.55 -2.16 20.95
CA LEU A 114 -5.39 -3.05 20.97
C LEU A 114 -4.64 -2.97 19.64
N LYS A 115 -3.33 -3.23 19.70
CA LYS A 115 -2.53 -3.53 18.50
C LYS A 115 -2.73 -5.01 18.19
N ALA A 116 -3.20 -5.29 16.98
CA ALA A 116 -3.29 -6.63 16.40
C ALA A 116 -2.01 -6.95 15.61
#